data_AF-A0A9D3APU3-F1
#
_entry.id   AF-A0A9D3APU3-F1
#
_cell.length_a   1.000
_cell.length_b   1.000
_cell.length_c   1.000
_cell.angle_alpha   90.00
_cell.angle_beta   90.00
_cell.angle_gamma   90.00
#
_symmetry.space_group_name_H-M   'P 1'
#
loop_
_entity.id
_entity.type
_entity.pdbx_description
1 polymer ?
#
loop_
_entity_poly.entity_id
_entity_poly.type
_entity_poly.pdbx_seq_one_letter_code
_entity_poly.pdbx_strand_id
1 'polypeptide(L)'
;MKKLISSVLSLTLTACVLAGCSSNTTSGPDSSPVPESGAPSSQVESGAPVAQSNIDKALALIGTFASGDTDVARELLDENYIQHNLAYGTGEDAFISSVEYLASADAETTVENIRAFEDGDYVFLQTVYNFAGAGEQVAFDVFRFDEDGEIAEHWDNLTALAGQPNPSGRTQIDGAMEVTDLDQTEENRALVENFLYDVMQGNNPDKTADYFDGDTYIQHNTAIADGVSGLNAALAALAEQGIQMIYDETHMILAQGNFVLAVSEGTYGGAPTSYYDLWRVENGKIAEHWDVMETIADPSTWQNDNGKF
;
A
#
# COMPACT_ATOMS: atom_id res chain seq x y z
N MET A 1 -0.59 -15.69 36.47
CA MET A 1 0.74 -15.64 35.84
C MET A 1 0.63 -16.21 34.43
N LYS A 2 0.20 -15.39 33.47
CA LYS A 2 0.27 -15.71 32.03
C LYS A 2 1.33 -14.77 31.47
N LYS A 3 2.45 -15.33 31.01
CA LYS A 3 3.48 -14.58 30.28
C LYS A 3 3.10 -14.65 28.81
N LEU A 4 2.63 -13.53 28.25
CA LEU A 4 2.60 -13.33 26.81
C LEU A 4 3.95 -12.75 26.41
N ILE A 5 4.54 -13.39 25.40
CA ILE A 5 5.88 -13.15 24.89
C ILE A 5 5.76 -11.95 23.95
N SER A 6 6.31 -10.81 24.34
CA SER A 6 6.54 -9.68 23.46
C SER A 6 7.72 -10.03 22.55
N SER A 7 7.43 -10.39 21.30
CA SER A 7 8.43 -10.57 20.25
C SER A 7 8.55 -9.26 19.49
N VAL A 8 9.43 -8.38 19.96
CA VAL A 8 9.87 -7.19 19.20
C VAL A 8 10.82 -7.67 18.11
N LEU A 9 10.35 -7.68 16.86
CA LEU A 9 11.17 -7.98 15.69
C LEU A 9 11.95 -6.70 15.30
N SER A 10 13.11 -6.50 15.94
CA SER A 10 14.00 -5.38 15.63
C SER A 10 14.84 -5.70 14.39
N LEU A 11 14.38 -5.33 13.20
CA LEU A 11 15.17 -5.41 11.97
C LEU A 11 16.18 -4.26 11.94
N THR A 12 17.47 -4.57 12.05
CA THR A 12 18.55 -3.57 12.15
C THR A 12 19.13 -3.32 10.76
N LEU A 13 18.78 -2.21 10.10
CA LEU A 13 19.41 -1.78 8.85
C LEU A 13 20.53 -0.76 9.15
N THR A 14 21.75 -1.08 8.73
CA THR A 14 22.92 -0.20 8.90
C THR A 14 23.08 0.70 7.67
N ALA A 15 22.76 1.99 7.80
CA ALA A 15 22.96 2.97 6.72
C ALA A 15 24.23 3.82 6.97
N CYS A 16 25.17 3.77 6.02
CA CYS A 16 26.34 4.65 5.94
C CYS A 16 25.96 5.97 5.26
N VAL A 17 26.07 7.08 5.98
CA VAL A 17 25.78 8.44 5.48
C VAL A 17 27.03 9.09 4.89
N LEU A 18 26.94 9.61 3.67
CA LEU A 18 27.85 10.62 3.11
C LEU A 18 27.04 11.88 2.82
N ALA A 19 27.36 12.96 3.55
CA ALA A 19 26.71 14.26 3.44
C ALA A 19 27.44 15.19 2.45
N GLY A 20 26.66 15.90 1.64
CA GLY A 20 27.11 17.03 0.82
C GLY A 20 26.05 18.13 0.78
N CYS A 21 26.35 19.26 1.41
CA CYS A 21 25.49 20.44 1.55
C CYS A 21 25.41 21.28 0.26
N SER A 22 24.29 21.98 0.01
CA SER A 22 24.21 23.46 0.11
C SER A 22 22.92 24.07 -0.44
N SER A 23 22.61 25.22 0.15
CA SER A 23 21.41 26.06 0.17
C SER A 23 21.33 27.16 -0.91
N ASN A 24 20.12 27.65 -1.24
CA ASN A 24 19.62 29.02 -0.90
C ASN A 24 18.35 29.46 -1.67
N THR A 25 17.35 29.94 -0.90
CA THR A 25 16.50 31.17 -0.98
C THR A 25 16.31 31.90 -2.34
N THR A 26 15.19 32.55 -2.71
CA THR A 26 14.32 33.50 -1.97
C THR A 26 13.11 33.99 -2.83
N SER A 27 12.01 34.41 -2.15
CA SER A 27 11.07 35.54 -2.39
C SER A 27 10.06 35.60 -3.57
N GLY A 28 8.75 35.74 -3.23
CA GLY A 28 7.68 36.38 -4.03
C GLY A 28 7.68 37.91 -3.87
N PRO A 29 6.54 38.67 -3.93
CA PRO A 29 5.14 38.36 -4.27
C PRO A 29 4.56 39.30 -5.39
N ASP A 30 3.27 39.19 -5.77
CA ASP A 30 2.25 40.26 -5.69
C ASP A 30 0.92 39.90 -6.43
N SER A 31 -0.09 40.73 -6.25
CA SER A 31 -1.50 40.42 -6.00
C SER A 31 -2.50 40.96 -7.05
N SER A 32 -3.62 40.22 -7.22
CA SER A 32 -5.03 40.66 -7.46
C SER A 32 -5.41 41.44 -8.75
N PRO A 33 -6.71 41.56 -9.16
CA PRO A 33 -7.96 41.10 -8.51
C PRO A 33 -8.98 40.33 -9.40
N VAL A 34 -9.99 39.80 -8.71
CA VAL A 34 -11.21 39.07 -9.14
C VAL A 34 -12.34 40.01 -9.60
N PRO A 35 -13.31 39.55 -10.40
CA PRO A 35 -14.68 40.06 -10.34
C PRO A 35 -15.72 38.98 -9.96
N GLU A 36 -16.59 39.34 -9.01
CA GLU A 36 -17.85 38.67 -8.66
C GLU A 36 -18.85 38.67 -9.82
N SER A 37 -19.63 37.59 -9.98
CA SER A 37 -21.09 37.72 -10.18
C SER A 37 -21.84 36.40 -9.97
N GLY A 38 -22.94 36.46 -9.21
CA GLY A 38 -24.18 35.76 -9.57
C GLY A 38 -24.48 34.45 -8.85
N ALA A 39 -25.08 34.52 -7.65
CA ALA A 39 -25.78 33.40 -7.05
C ALA A 39 -27.17 33.20 -7.66
N PRO A 40 -27.61 31.94 -7.91
CA PRO A 40 -29.01 31.59 -7.88
C PRO A 40 -29.34 30.70 -6.67
N SER A 41 -30.44 31.08 -6.03
CA SER A 41 -31.28 30.39 -5.04
C SER A 41 -31.03 28.89 -4.83
N SER A 42 -30.67 28.53 -3.61
CA SER A 42 -30.68 27.16 -3.08
C SER A 42 -32.11 26.61 -3.05
N GLN A 43 -32.34 25.52 -3.79
CA GLN A 43 -33.39 24.58 -3.45
C GLN A 43 -32.80 23.59 -2.44
N VAL A 44 -33.36 23.58 -1.23
CA VAL A 44 -33.03 22.58 -0.22
C VAL A 44 -33.77 21.30 -0.61
N GLU A 45 -33.10 20.44 -1.36
CA GLU A 45 -33.48 19.03 -1.41
C GLU A 45 -33.14 18.42 -0.04
N SER A 46 -34.15 17.84 0.60
CA SER A 46 -33.98 17.08 1.82
C SER A 46 -33.12 15.85 1.52
N GLY A 47 -31.83 15.91 1.88
CA GLY A 47 -30.90 14.81 1.71
C GLY A 47 -31.35 13.60 2.50
N ALA A 48 -31.67 12.51 1.80
CA ALA A 48 -31.51 11.18 2.35
C ALA A 48 -30.04 11.04 2.81
N PRO A 49 -29.74 10.28 3.89
CA PRO A 49 -28.36 10.01 4.25
C PRO A 49 -27.66 9.40 3.02
N VAL A 50 -26.59 10.05 2.57
CA VAL A 50 -25.72 9.50 1.54
C VAL A 50 -25.13 8.22 2.12
N ALA A 51 -25.40 7.08 1.48
CA ALA A 51 -24.79 5.82 1.89
C ALA A 51 -23.26 5.98 1.85
N GLN A 52 -22.59 5.60 2.93
CA GLN A 52 -21.14 5.65 3.06
C GLN A 52 -20.50 4.77 1.98
N SER A 53 -19.48 5.27 1.27
CA SER A 53 -18.77 4.47 0.26
C SER A 53 -17.95 3.36 0.92
N ASN A 54 -17.56 2.33 0.16
CA ASN A 54 -16.70 1.27 0.70
C ASN A 54 -15.32 1.83 1.10
N ILE A 55 -14.79 2.80 0.34
CA ILE A 55 -13.59 3.54 0.74
C ILE A 55 -13.78 4.22 2.09
N ASP A 56 -14.88 4.95 2.30
CA ASP A 56 -15.13 5.62 3.58
C ASP A 56 -15.25 4.63 4.75
N LYS A 57 -15.82 3.43 4.50
CA LYS A 57 -15.90 2.35 5.50
C LYS A 57 -14.52 1.77 5.83
N ALA A 58 -13.70 1.46 4.82
CA ALA A 58 -12.34 0.96 5.02
C ALA A 58 -11.48 1.97 5.79
N LEU A 59 -11.55 3.27 5.43
CA LEU A 59 -10.87 4.36 6.13
C LEU A 59 -11.37 4.51 7.57
N ALA A 60 -12.67 4.38 7.81
CA ALA A 60 -13.24 4.40 9.16
C ALA A 60 -12.72 3.22 9.99
N LEU A 61 -12.67 2.01 9.41
CA LEU A 61 -12.18 0.81 10.09
C LEU A 61 -10.72 0.96 10.53
N ILE A 62 -9.80 1.35 9.63
CA ILE A 62 -8.39 1.56 10.01
C ILE A 62 -8.23 2.72 11.00
N GLY A 63 -9.11 3.73 10.92
CA GLY A 63 -9.18 4.85 11.87
C GLY A 63 -9.53 4.42 13.29
N THR A 64 -10.13 3.24 13.48
CA THR A 64 -10.40 2.69 14.82
C THR A 64 -9.13 2.40 15.60
N PHE A 65 -8.00 2.09 14.93
CA PHE A 65 -6.72 1.88 15.61
C PHE A 65 -6.20 3.13 16.32
N ALA A 66 -6.47 4.33 15.77
CA ALA A 66 -6.08 5.60 16.39
C ALA A 66 -7.13 6.10 17.40
N SER A 67 -8.41 5.89 17.11
CA SER A 67 -9.50 6.40 17.96
C SER A 67 -9.86 5.50 19.14
N GLY A 68 -9.55 4.20 19.05
CA GLY A 68 -10.01 3.19 20.00
C GLY A 68 -11.51 2.89 19.91
N ASP A 69 -12.19 3.34 18.83
CA ASP A 69 -13.65 3.21 18.70
C ASP A 69 -14.04 1.79 18.26
N THR A 70 -14.28 0.94 19.25
CA THR A 70 -14.68 -0.44 19.01
C THR A 70 -16.13 -0.58 18.56
N ASP A 71 -17.00 0.41 18.80
CA ASP A 71 -18.40 0.35 18.36
C ASP A 71 -18.46 0.52 16.84
N VAL A 72 -17.68 1.48 16.30
CA VAL A 72 -17.51 1.65 14.85
C VAL A 72 -16.91 0.40 14.20
N ALA A 73 -15.89 -0.21 14.82
CA ALA A 73 -15.29 -1.43 14.27
C ALA A 73 -16.33 -2.57 14.14
N ARG A 74 -17.22 -2.75 15.14
CA ARG A 74 -18.28 -3.78 15.08
C ARG A 74 -19.37 -3.49 14.07
N GLU A 75 -19.69 -2.23 13.83
CA GLU A 75 -20.67 -1.86 12.81
C GLU A 75 -20.16 -2.12 11.38
N LEU A 76 -18.84 -2.15 11.20
CA LEU A 76 -18.21 -2.24 9.88
C LEU A 76 -17.77 -3.65 9.50
N LEU A 77 -17.59 -4.56 10.44
CA LEU A 77 -17.03 -5.90 10.21
C LEU A 77 -18.11 -6.97 10.12
N ASP A 78 -17.94 -7.92 9.19
CA ASP A 78 -18.69 -9.18 9.23
C ASP A 78 -18.25 -9.99 10.46
N GLU A 79 -19.18 -10.66 11.13
CA GLU A 79 -18.91 -11.46 12.34
C GLU A 79 -17.84 -12.55 12.11
N ASN A 80 -17.76 -13.07 10.87
CA ASN A 80 -16.83 -14.10 10.40
C ASN A 80 -15.63 -13.53 9.65
N TYR A 81 -15.32 -12.25 9.82
CA TYR A 81 -14.19 -11.55 9.20
C TYR A 81 -12.92 -12.40 9.09
N ILE A 82 -12.38 -12.49 7.88
CA ILE A 82 -11.19 -13.27 7.56
C ILE A 82 -9.95 -12.36 7.55
N GLN A 83 -8.94 -12.73 8.32
CA GLN A 83 -7.67 -11.98 8.44
C GLN A 83 -6.51 -12.77 7.83
N HIS A 84 -5.76 -12.15 6.92
CA HIS A 84 -4.55 -12.71 6.31
C HIS A 84 -3.24 -12.14 6.89
N ASN A 85 -3.30 -11.06 7.68
CA ASN A 85 -2.15 -10.64 8.49
C ASN A 85 -1.85 -11.71 9.55
N LEU A 86 -0.74 -12.41 9.35
CA LEU A 86 -0.29 -13.55 10.16
C LEU A 86 0.00 -13.20 11.63
N ALA A 87 0.18 -11.92 11.95
CA ALA A 87 0.41 -11.44 13.32
C ALA A 87 -0.89 -11.32 14.14
N TYR A 88 -2.06 -11.40 13.51
CA TYR A 88 -3.36 -11.20 14.17
C TYR A 88 -4.30 -12.39 13.98
N GLY A 89 -5.20 -12.56 14.95
CA GLY A 89 -6.27 -13.53 14.87
C GLY A 89 -7.34 -13.12 13.84
N THR A 90 -8.15 -14.09 13.43
CA THR A 90 -9.29 -13.88 12.53
C THR A 90 -10.59 -13.71 13.33
N GLY A 91 -11.60 -13.07 12.72
CA GLY A 91 -12.90 -12.78 13.30
C GLY A 91 -13.00 -11.39 13.92
N GLU A 92 -14.23 -10.87 13.99
CA GLU A 92 -14.54 -9.54 14.52
C GLU A 92 -13.90 -9.32 15.91
N ASP A 93 -14.14 -10.23 16.86
CA ASP A 93 -13.60 -10.17 18.22
C ASP A 93 -12.06 -10.02 18.28
N ALA A 94 -11.35 -10.64 17.33
CA ALA A 94 -9.89 -10.54 17.26
C ALA A 94 -9.44 -9.16 16.80
N PHE A 95 -10.13 -8.57 15.81
CA PHE A 95 -9.89 -7.20 15.37
C PHE A 95 -10.17 -6.21 16.50
N ILE A 96 -11.32 -6.33 17.16
CA ILE A 96 -11.69 -5.51 18.33
C ILE A 96 -10.63 -5.57 19.42
N SER A 97 -10.14 -6.77 19.73
CA SER A 97 -9.09 -6.95 20.75
C SER A 97 -7.80 -6.19 20.40
N SER A 98 -7.46 -6.08 19.11
CA SER A 98 -6.33 -5.28 18.64
C SER A 98 -6.57 -3.77 18.83
N VAL A 99 -7.78 -3.29 18.54
CA VAL A 99 -8.17 -1.89 18.78
C VAL A 99 -8.06 -1.54 20.26
N GLU A 100 -8.62 -2.38 21.15
CA GLU A 100 -8.54 -2.19 22.60
C GLU A 100 -7.09 -2.22 23.11
N TYR A 101 -6.28 -3.13 22.58
CA TYR A 101 -4.87 -3.24 22.94
C TYR A 101 -4.11 -1.96 22.58
N LEU A 102 -4.25 -1.47 21.34
CA LEU A 102 -3.59 -0.25 20.88
C LEU A 102 -4.07 0.98 21.65
N ALA A 103 -5.37 1.09 21.93
CA ALA A 103 -5.94 2.17 22.74
C ALA A 103 -5.45 2.17 24.19
N SER A 104 -4.98 1.03 24.70
CA SER A 104 -4.44 0.90 26.06
C SER A 104 -2.96 1.26 26.19
N ALA A 105 -2.26 1.47 25.07
CA ALA A 105 -0.83 1.76 25.06
C ALA A 105 -0.52 3.18 25.57
N ASP A 106 0.68 3.35 26.15
CA ASP A 106 1.13 4.66 26.65
C ASP A 106 1.40 5.67 25.52
N ALA A 107 1.81 5.17 24.35
CA ALA A 107 2.07 5.97 23.16
C ALA A 107 0.90 5.83 22.17
N GLU A 108 0.54 6.94 21.53
CA GLU A 108 -0.58 7.00 20.61
C GLU A 108 -0.28 6.25 19.30
N THR A 109 -1.33 5.62 18.75
CA THR A 109 -1.31 5.09 17.40
C THR A 109 -1.69 6.19 16.41
N THR A 110 -0.93 6.33 15.31
CA THR A 110 -1.28 7.24 14.21
C THR A 110 -1.61 6.47 12.94
N VAL A 111 -2.56 7.01 12.18
CA VAL A 111 -3.04 6.46 10.90
C VAL A 111 -3.13 7.61 9.91
N GLU A 112 -2.39 7.54 8.81
CA GLU A 112 -2.43 8.52 7.72
C GLU A 112 -2.62 7.78 6.39
N ASN A 113 -3.82 7.88 5.81
CA ASN A 113 -4.03 7.34 4.47
C ASN A 113 -3.43 8.27 3.42
N ILE A 114 -2.69 7.68 2.47
CA ILE A 114 -2.03 8.39 1.36
C ILE A 114 -2.90 8.35 0.11
N ARG A 115 -3.48 7.18 -0.18
CA ARG A 115 -4.34 6.93 -1.35
C ARG A 115 -5.29 5.77 -1.06
N ALA A 116 -6.44 5.80 -1.72
CA ALA A 116 -7.50 4.83 -1.59
C ALA A 116 -8.15 4.59 -2.95
N PHE A 117 -8.41 3.32 -3.26
CA PHE A 117 -8.98 2.90 -4.53
C PHE A 117 -10.06 1.83 -4.28
N GLU A 118 -10.97 1.69 -5.23
CA GLU A 118 -12.08 0.73 -5.17
C GLU A 118 -12.17 -0.02 -6.50
N ASP A 119 -12.30 -1.35 -6.42
CA ASP A 119 -12.42 -2.28 -7.53
C ASP A 119 -13.48 -3.33 -7.21
N GLY A 120 -14.72 -3.09 -7.65
CA GLY A 120 -15.85 -3.95 -7.34
C GLY A 120 -16.14 -3.99 -5.83
N ASP A 121 -16.09 -5.19 -5.26
CA ASP A 121 -16.24 -5.45 -3.83
C ASP A 121 -14.94 -5.31 -3.04
N TYR A 122 -13.85 -4.85 -3.66
CA TYR A 122 -12.57 -4.64 -2.99
C TYR A 122 -12.25 -3.15 -2.83
N VAL A 123 -11.62 -2.81 -1.71
CA VAL A 123 -10.93 -1.54 -1.48
C VAL A 123 -9.47 -1.82 -1.20
N PHE A 124 -8.58 -1.04 -1.80
CA PHE A 124 -7.16 -1.11 -1.49
C PHE A 124 -6.59 0.27 -1.17
N LEU A 125 -5.79 0.32 -0.11
CA LEU A 125 -5.28 1.54 0.50
C LEU A 125 -3.76 1.52 0.51
N GLN A 126 -3.14 2.69 0.43
CA GLN A 126 -1.78 2.87 0.96
C GLN A 126 -1.85 3.76 2.19
N THR A 127 -1.30 3.27 3.30
CA THR A 127 -1.44 3.92 4.60
C THR A 127 -0.10 3.97 5.32
N VAL A 128 0.17 5.06 6.03
CA VAL A 128 1.26 5.15 7.00
C VAL A 128 0.69 4.96 8.40
N TYR A 129 1.20 3.94 9.09
CA TYR A 129 0.85 3.62 10.48
C TYR A 129 2.04 3.90 11.40
N ASN A 130 1.76 4.33 12.63
CA ASN A 130 2.69 4.20 13.74
C ASN A 130 1.94 3.55 14.91
N PHE A 131 2.03 2.22 15.03
CA PHE A 131 1.30 1.47 16.06
C PHE A 131 1.94 1.68 17.42
N ALA A 132 1.24 2.33 18.34
CA ALA A 132 1.68 2.58 19.71
C ALA A 132 3.12 3.13 19.82
N GLY A 133 3.51 4.04 18.93
CA GLY A 133 4.83 4.65 18.91
C GLY A 133 5.99 3.71 18.53
N ALA A 134 5.72 2.53 17.96
CA ALA A 134 6.74 1.55 17.59
C ALA A 134 7.61 1.96 16.38
N GLY A 135 7.22 3.00 15.65
CA GLY A 135 7.87 3.48 14.44
C GLY A 135 6.93 3.51 13.26
N GLU A 136 7.19 4.43 12.32
CA GLU A 136 6.37 4.59 11.12
C GLU A 136 6.59 3.42 10.15
N GLN A 137 5.48 2.90 9.63
CA GLN A 137 5.41 1.83 8.66
C GLN A 137 4.49 2.24 7.53
N VAL A 138 4.89 1.98 6.29
CA VAL A 138 4.00 2.11 5.14
C VAL A 138 3.42 0.73 4.83
N ALA A 139 2.12 0.71 4.58
CA ALA A 139 1.36 -0.49 4.31
C ALA A 139 0.55 -0.34 3.03
N PHE A 140 0.31 -1.47 2.37
CA PHE A 140 -0.85 -1.65 1.52
C PHE A 140 -1.87 -2.51 2.28
N ASP A 141 -3.10 -2.02 2.39
CA ASP A 141 -4.23 -2.75 2.96
C ASP A 141 -5.19 -3.11 1.82
N VAL A 142 -5.76 -4.31 1.83
CA VAL A 142 -6.81 -4.77 0.90
C VAL A 142 -7.97 -5.27 1.74
N PHE A 143 -9.18 -4.78 1.46
CA PHE A 143 -10.42 -5.19 2.10
C PHE A 143 -11.40 -5.72 1.08
N ARG A 144 -12.03 -6.86 1.34
CA ARG A 144 -13.20 -7.34 0.59
C ARG A 144 -14.47 -7.09 1.38
N PHE A 145 -15.50 -6.64 0.69
CA PHE A 145 -16.83 -6.41 1.23
C PHE A 145 -17.77 -7.56 0.86
N ASP A 146 -18.73 -7.87 1.71
CA ASP A 146 -19.80 -8.83 1.39
C ASP A 146 -21.02 -8.16 0.73
N GLU A 147 -22.09 -8.95 0.54
CA GLU A 147 -23.34 -8.50 -0.09
C GLU A 147 -24.12 -7.49 0.77
N ASP A 148 -23.91 -7.47 2.08
CA ASP A 148 -24.51 -6.52 3.02
C ASP A 148 -23.66 -5.24 3.17
N GLY A 149 -22.45 -5.26 2.60
CA GLY A 149 -21.51 -4.15 2.58
C GLY A 149 -20.70 -4.05 3.87
N GLU A 150 -20.58 -5.14 4.63
CA GLU A 150 -19.66 -5.27 5.76
C GLU A 150 -18.28 -5.72 5.26
N ILE A 151 -17.23 -5.38 6.00
CA ILE A 151 -15.85 -5.76 5.69
C ILE A 151 -15.66 -7.21 6.13
N ALA A 152 -15.58 -8.10 5.16
CA ALA A 152 -15.59 -9.54 5.40
C ALA A 152 -14.19 -10.17 5.36
N GLU A 153 -13.21 -9.50 4.76
CA GLU A 153 -11.86 -10.08 4.60
C GLU A 153 -10.82 -8.99 4.44
N HIS A 154 -9.60 -9.26 4.89
CA HIS A 154 -8.49 -8.32 4.87
C HIS A 154 -7.14 -8.99 4.65
N TRP A 155 -6.34 -8.35 3.81
CA TRP A 155 -4.94 -8.62 3.62
C TRP A 155 -4.14 -7.34 3.81
N ASP A 156 -2.90 -7.47 4.28
CA ASP A 156 -1.97 -6.36 4.28
C ASP A 156 -0.55 -6.81 3.92
N ASN A 157 0.28 -5.83 3.61
CA ASN A 157 1.73 -5.96 3.60
C ASN A 157 2.30 -4.66 4.14
N LEU A 158 3.23 -4.74 5.08
CA LEU A 158 3.81 -3.54 5.71
C LEU A 158 5.32 -3.62 5.87
N THR A 159 5.97 -2.46 5.75
CA THR A 159 7.41 -2.31 5.97
C THR A 159 7.71 -0.97 6.62
N ALA A 160 8.89 -0.84 7.24
CA ALA A 160 9.32 0.40 7.86
C ALA A 160 9.36 1.54 6.82
N LEU A 161 8.86 2.72 7.20
CA LEU A 161 8.97 3.91 6.39
C LEU A 161 10.44 4.35 6.33
N ALA A 162 10.97 4.50 5.12
CA ALA A 162 12.36 4.88 4.92
C ALA A 162 12.62 6.31 5.42
N GLY A 163 13.64 6.46 6.27
CA GLY A 163 14.04 7.76 6.79
C GLY A 163 14.73 8.66 5.76
N GLN A 164 15.02 8.17 4.54
CA GLN A 164 15.62 8.93 3.45
C GLN A 164 14.99 8.52 2.11
N PRO A 165 14.93 9.45 1.13
CA PRO A 165 14.51 9.11 -0.23
C PRO A 165 15.43 8.08 -0.89
N ASN A 166 14.90 7.42 -1.92
CA ASN A 166 15.65 6.52 -2.79
C ASN A 166 16.73 7.26 -3.61
N PRO A 167 17.54 6.56 -4.43
CA PRO A 167 18.61 7.18 -5.21
C PRO A 167 18.16 8.31 -6.17
N SER A 168 16.88 8.34 -6.54
CA SER A 168 16.28 9.37 -7.39
C SER A 168 15.53 10.47 -6.62
N GLY A 169 15.57 10.45 -5.29
CA GLY A 169 14.92 11.46 -4.45
C GLY A 169 13.43 11.23 -4.20
N ARG A 170 12.92 10.02 -4.46
CA ARG A 170 11.53 9.62 -4.23
C ARG A 170 11.36 8.94 -2.88
N THR A 171 10.18 9.01 -2.31
CA THR A 171 9.80 8.33 -1.06
C THR A 171 8.82 7.20 -1.35
N GLN A 172 8.44 6.40 -0.34
CA GLN A 172 7.42 5.37 -0.52
C GLN A 172 6.00 5.92 -0.70
N ILE A 173 5.76 7.21 -0.44
CA ILE A 173 4.42 7.80 -0.32
C ILE A 173 4.15 9.00 -1.25
N ASP A 174 5.19 9.59 -1.85
CA ASP A 174 5.03 10.66 -2.85
C ASP A 174 4.65 10.08 -4.23
N GLY A 175 4.50 10.97 -5.21
CA GLY A 175 4.16 10.61 -6.59
C GLY A 175 2.72 10.97 -6.97
N ALA A 176 2.22 10.38 -8.05
CA ALA A 176 0.88 10.68 -8.56
C ALA A 176 -0.24 10.23 -7.60
N MET A 177 -1.31 11.03 -7.52
CA MET A 177 -2.51 10.74 -6.72
C MET A 177 -3.81 10.77 -7.54
N GLU A 178 -3.76 11.31 -8.76
CA GLU A 178 -4.97 11.49 -9.58
C GLU A 178 -5.32 10.21 -10.32
N VAL A 179 -6.54 9.70 -10.07
CA VAL A 179 -7.11 8.58 -10.82
C VAL A 179 -7.62 9.09 -12.17
N THR A 180 -7.00 8.61 -13.23
CA THR A 180 -7.42 8.86 -14.62
C THR A 180 -7.75 7.52 -15.30
N ASP A 181 -8.09 7.53 -16.59
CA ASP A 181 -8.25 6.31 -17.39
C ASP A 181 -9.24 5.28 -16.84
N LEU A 182 -10.30 5.75 -16.16
CA LEU A 182 -11.36 4.88 -15.60
C LEU A 182 -12.00 3.98 -16.66
N ASP A 183 -12.11 4.46 -17.90
CA ASP A 183 -12.61 3.71 -19.05
C ASP A 183 -11.62 2.67 -19.62
N GLN A 184 -10.38 2.66 -19.13
CA GLN A 184 -9.30 1.74 -19.51
C GLN A 184 -8.82 0.88 -18.32
N THR A 185 -9.60 0.80 -17.24
CA THR A 185 -9.21 0.07 -16.01
C THR A 185 -8.80 -1.38 -16.31
N GLU A 186 -9.57 -2.09 -17.14
CA GLU A 186 -9.29 -3.49 -17.47
C GLU A 186 -8.12 -3.66 -18.43
N GLU A 187 -7.92 -2.73 -19.36
CA GLU A 187 -6.74 -2.67 -20.21
C GLU A 187 -5.46 -2.44 -19.38
N ASN A 188 -5.53 -1.55 -18.39
CA ASN A 188 -4.42 -1.27 -17.48
C ASN A 188 -4.14 -2.46 -16.56
N ARG A 189 -5.18 -3.10 -16.02
CA ARG A 189 -5.08 -4.36 -15.26
C ARG A 189 -4.34 -5.42 -16.08
N ALA A 190 -4.79 -5.66 -17.31
CA ALA A 190 -4.19 -6.65 -18.19
C ALA A 190 -2.73 -6.31 -18.57
N LEU A 191 -2.39 -5.02 -18.74
CA LEU A 191 -1.02 -4.61 -19.00
C LEU A 191 -0.08 -5.05 -17.87
N VAL A 192 -0.48 -4.80 -16.62
CA VAL A 192 0.31 -5.13 -15.42
C VAL A 192 0.35 -6.64 -15.16
N GLU A 193 -0.77 -7.33 -15.33
CA GLU A 193 -0.83 -8.80 -15.26
C GLU A 193 0.17 -9.45 -16.24
N ASN A 194 0.15 -9.01 -17.50
CA ASN A 194 1.05 -9.53 -18.51
C ASN A 194 2.52 -9.16 -18.21
N PHE A 195 2.79 -7.97 -17.66
CA PHE A 195 4.13 -7.59 -17.23
C PHE A 195 4.67 -8.51 -16.13
N LEU A 196 3.85 -8.78 -15.11
CA LEU A 196 4.19 -9.70 -14.02
C LEU A 196 4.51 -11.09 -14.55
N TYR A 197 3.64 -11.64 -15.39
CA TYR A 197 3.84 -12.96 -15.99
C TYR A 197 5.06 -13.01 -16.92
N ASP A 198 5.16 -12.08 -17.87
CA ASP A 198 6.21 -12.11 -18.89
C ASP A 198 7.59 -11.77 -18.30
N VAL A 199 7.69 -10.75 -17.45
CA VAL A 199 8.96 -10.20 -17.03
C VAL A 199 9.31 -10.65 -15.61
N MET A 200 8.45 -10.38 -14.63
CA MET A 200 8.77 -10.60 -13.21
C MET A 200 8.86 -12.08 -12.85
N GLN A 201 7.98 -12.91 -13.42
CA GLN A 201 8.04 -14.37 -13.33
C GLN A 201 8.98 -15.02 -14.39
N GLY A 202 9.54 -14.21 -15.29
CA GLY A 202 10.57 -14.64 -16.24
C GLY A 202 10.09 -15.51 -17.40
N ASN A 203 8.80 -15.54 -17.73
CA ASN A 203 8.29 -16.35 -18.84
C ASN A 203 8.71 -15.82 -20.22
N ASN A 204 8.83 -14.50 -20.39
CA ASN A 204 9.16 -13.81 -21.63
C ASN A 204 9.95 -12.49 -21.38
N PRO A 205 11.15 -12.53 -20.76
CA PRO A 205 11.89 -11.33 -20.33
C PRO A 205 12.29 -10.40 -21.48
N ASP A 206 12.40 -10.91 -22.71
CA ASP A 206 12.69 -10.10 -23.91
C ASP A 206 11.61 -9.04 -24.21
N LYS A 207 10.39 -9.19 -23.65
CA LYS A 207 9.29 -8.23 -23.78
C LYS A 207 9.39 -7.04 -22.83
N THR A 208 10.41 -6.95 -21.96
CA THR A 208 10.51 -5.88 -20.96
C THR A 208 10.29 -4.49 -21.57
N ALA A 209 10.92 -4.18 -22.70
CA ALA A 209 10.80 -2.89 -23.37
C ALA A 209 9.38 -2.58 -23.89
N ASP A 210 8.53 -3.60 -24.07
CA ASP A 210 7.16 -3.43 -24.55
C ASP A 210 6.23 -2.85 -23.47
N TYR A 211 6.62 -2.92 -22.20
CA TYR A 211 5.81 -2.45 -21.06
C TYR A 211 6.06 -1.01 -20.66
N PHE A 212 7.19 -0.41 -21.07
CA PHE A 212 7.61 0.93 -20.64
C PHE A 212 7.70 1.91 -21.83
N ASP A 213 7.64 3.21 -21.55
CA ASP A 213 7.98 4.26 -22.51
C ASP A 213 9.47 4.61 -22.43
N GLY A 214 10.28 3.75 -23.05
CA GLY A 214 11.74 3.86 -22.98
C GLY A 214 12.25 3.72 -21.56
N ASP A 215 12.96 4.74 -21.06
CA ASP A 215 13.51 4.79 -19.70
C ASP A 215 12.71 5.70 -18.76
N THR A 216 11.50 6.12 -19.18
CA THR A 216 10.65 7.00 -18.38
C THR A 216 9.80 6.17 -17.43
N TYR A 217 10.37 5.88 -16.26
CA TYR A 217 9.74 5.08 -15.21
C TYR A 217 10.13 5.65 -13.85
N ILE A 218 9.16 6.08 -13.04
CA ILE A 218 9.42 6.62 -11.70
C ILE A 218 9.37 5.47 -10.69
N GLN A 219 10.32 5.42 -9.78
CA GLN A 219 10.43 4.36 -8.79
C GLN A 219 10.34 4.91 -7.36
N HIS A 220 9.57 4.24 -6.51
CA HIS A 220 9.42 4.57 -5.09
C HIS A 220 10.00 3.51 -4.15
N ASN A 221 10.40 2.34 -4.67
CA ASN A 221 11.21 1.38 -3.93
C ASN A 221 12.48 2.08 -3.41
N THR A 222 12.74 1.87 -2.13
CA THR A 222 13.78 2.57 -1.36
C THR A 222 15.20 2.35 -1.87
N ALA A 223 15.45 1.24 -2.58
CA ALA A 223 16.77 0.83 -3.06
C ALA A 223 16.96 1.02 -4.58
N ILE A 224 15.92 1.36 -5.33
CA ILE A 224 15.93 1.35 -6.80
C ILE A 224 15.77 2.79 -7.31
N ALA A 225 16.62 3.18 -8.25
CA ALA A 225 16.53 4.48 -8.92
C ALA A 225 15.43 4.48 -10.00
N ASP A 226 14.97 5.67 -10.36
CA ASP A 226 14.13 5.90 -11.55
C ASP A 226 14.77 5.27 -12.82
N GLY A 227 13.91 4.92 -13.76
CA GLY A 227 14.23 4.33 -15.05
C GLY A 227 14.23 2.79 -15.03
N VAL A 228 13.92 2.21 -16.19
CA VAL A 228 14.11 0.77 -16.43
C VAL A 228 15.61 0.42 -16.29
N SER A 229 16.49 1.36 -16.64
CA SER A 229 17.93 1.28 -16.38
C SER A 229 18.26 1.20 -14.89
N GLY A 230 17.57 1.96 -14.03
CA GLY A 230 17.68 1.91 -12.57
C GLY A 230 17.27 0.55 -12.01
N LEU A 231 16.14 0.01 -12.46
CA LEU A 231 15.68 -1.34 -12.12
C LEU A 231 16.72 -2.41 -12.51
N ASN A 232 17.20 -2.37 -13.77
CA ASN A 232 18.20 -3.32 -14.26
C ASN A 232 19.51 -3.26 -13.46
N ALA A 233 19.94 -2.05 -13.09
CA ALA A 233 21.14 -1.87 -12.27
C ALA A 233 20.97 -2.46 -10.86
N ALA A 234 19.81 -2.25 -10.24
CA ALA A 234 19.51 -2.82 -8.93
C ALA A 234 19.47 -4.36 -8.96
N LEU A 235 18.79 -4.95 -9.96
CA LEU A 235 18.72 -6.41 -10.13
C LEU A 235 20.11 -7.02 -10.40
N ALA A 236 20.95 -6.36 -11.21
CA ALA A 236 22.33 -6.79 -11.43
C ALA A 236 23.16 -6.73 -10.14
N ALA A 237 23.01 -5.68 -9.34
CA ALA A 237 23.71 -5.54 -8.06
C ALA A 237 23.28 -6.58 -7.01
N LEU A 238 21.99 -6.96 -7.00
CA LEU A 238 21.49 -8.06 -6.18
C LEU A 238 22.07 -9.40 -6.65
N ALA A 239 22.10 -9.65 -7.96
CA ALA A 239 22.65 -10.86 -8.53
C ALA A 239 24.15 -11.05 -8.23
N GLU A 240 24.95 -9.96 -8.26
CA GLU A 240 26.37 -9.99 -7.84
C GLU A 240 26.55 -10.40 -6.37
N GLN A 241 25.56 -10.10 -5.53
CA GLN A 241 25.52 -10.49 -4.11
C GLN A 241 24.90 -11.89 -3.90
N GLY A 242 24.47 -12.56 -4.98
CA GLY A 242 23.77 -13.84 -4.92
C GLY A 242 22.35 -13.73 -4.36
N ILE A 243 21.80 -12.53 -4.27
CA ILE A 243 20.42 -12.28 -3.85
C ILE A 243 19.53 -12.34 -5.08
N GLN A 244 18.55 -13.22 -5.04
CA GLN A 244 17.53 -13.35 -6.09
C GLN A 244 16.22 -12.78 -5.57
N MET A 245 15.52 -12.04 -6.42
CA MET A 245 14.14 -11.64 -6.23
C MET A 245 13.31 -12.47 -7.21
N ILE A 246 12.48 -13.36 -6.67
CA ILE A 246 11.73 -14.35 -7.43
C ILE A 246 10.25 -14.10 -7.17
N TYR A 247 9.47 -14.09 -8.24
CA TYR A 247 8.01 -14.07 -8.23
C TYR A 247 7.54 -15.45 -8.73
N ASP A 248 6.75 -16.13 -7.91
CA ASP A 248 6.25 -17.48 -8.18
C ASP A 248 4.78 -17.45 -8.64
N GLU A 249 3.92 -16.70 -7.94
CA GLU A 249 2.48 -16.62 -8.21
C GLU A 249 1.94 -15.21 -7.93
N THR A 250 0.95 -14.78 -8.71
CA THR A 250 0.19 -13.54 -8.45
C THR A 250 -1.23 -13.93 -8.05
N HIS A 251 -1.58 -13.64 -6.80
CA HIS A 251 -2.82 -14.06 -6.15
C HIS A 251 -3.97 -13.09 -6.40
N MET A 252 -3.69 -11.79 -6.45
CA MET A 252 -4.68 -10.76 -6.75
C MET A 252 -4.10 -9.68 -7.65
N ILE A 253 -4.94 -9.13 -8.52
CA ILE A 253 -4.66 -7.92 -9.30
C ILE A 253 -5.91 -7.04 -9.20
N LEU A 254 -5.78 -5.89 -8.53
CA LEU A 254 -6.86 -4.93 -8.26
C LEU A 254 -6.56 -3.64 -9.02
N ALA A 255 -7.56 -3.02 -9.64
CA ALA A 255 -7.35 -1.84 -10.48
C ALA A 255 -8.46 -0.81 -10.35
N GLN A 256 -8.06 0.47 -10.39
CA GLN A 256 -8.98 1.58 -10.57
C GLN A 256 -8.33 2.61 -11.50
N GLY A 257 -8.86 2.70 -12.72
CA GLY A 257 -8.34 3.60 -13.74
C GLY A 257 -6.89 3.30 -14.08
N ASN A 258 -6.01 4.28 -13.87
CA ASN A 258 -4.59 4.19 -14.12
C ASN A 258 -3.78 3.51 -13.01
N PHE A 259 -4.37 3.14 -11.87
CA PHE A 259 -3.66 2.44 -10.79
C PHE A 259 -4.00 0.96 -10.75
N VAL A 260 -2.97 0.12 -10.60
CA VAL A 260 -3.11 -1.34 -10.51
C VAL A 260 -2.21 -1.86 -9.39
N LEU A 261 -2.81 -2.49 -8.38
CA LEU A 261 -2.12 -3.21 -7.31
C LEU A 261 -2.05 -4.69 -7.66
N ALA A 262 -0.90 -5.32 -7.52
CA ALA A 262 -0.79 -6.77 -7.52
C ALA A 262 -0.26 -7.29 -6.19
N VAL A 263 -0.80 -8.44 -5.79
CA VAL A 263 -0.40 -9.20 -4.61
C VAL A 263 0.22 -10.50 -5.08
N SER A 264 1.52 -10.64 -4.88
CA SER A 264 2.30 -11.77 -5.38
C SER A 264 3.10 -12.47 -4.28
N GLU A 265 3.36 -13.75 -4.50
CA GLU A 265 4.21 -14.61 -3.67
C GLU A 265 5.52 -14.88 -4.39
N GLY A 266 6.60 -15.01 -3.61
CA GLY A 266 7.81 -15.65 -4.09
C GLY A 266 8.92 -15.68 -3.05
N THR A 267 10.16 -15.40 -3.45
CA THR A 267 11.29 -15.38 -2.52
C THR A 267 12.28 -14.23 -2.75
N TYR A 268 12.78 -13.66 -1.65
CA TYR A 268 13.86 -12.68 -1.65
C TYR A 268 15.09 -13.25 -0.93
N GLY A 269 16.19 -13.44 -1.65
CA GLY A 269 17.38 -14.10 -1.10
C GLY A 269 17.11 -15.52 -0.60
N GLY A 270 16.09 -16.19 -1.15
CA GLY A 270 15.63 -17.52 -0.75
C GLY A 270 14.68 -17.54 0.45
N ALA A 271 14.34 -16.40 1.05
CA ALA A 271 13.32 -16.31 2.09
C ALA A 271 11.92 -16.13 1.46
N PRO A 272 10.89 -16.89 1.86
CA PRO A 272 9.51 -16.67 1.43
C PRO A 272 9.08 -15.22 1.66
N THR A 273 8.57 -14.56 0.62
CA THR A 273 8.30 -13.13 0.61
C THR A 273 6.99 -12.83 -0.10
N SER A 274 6.20 -11.92 0.47
CA SER A 274 5.02 -11.32 -0.11
C SER A 274 5.40 -9.99 -0.75
N TYR A 275 4.97 -9.78 -1.99
CA TYR A 275 5.21 -8.59 -2.80
C TYR A 275 3.87 -7.91 -3.09
N TYR A 276 3.72 -6.68 -2.62
CA TYR A 276 2.58 -5.84 -2.93
C TYR A 276 3.11 -4.67 -3.75
N ASP A 277 2.77 -4.67 -5.03
CA ASP A 277 3.31 -3.75 -6.01
C ASP A 277 2.15 -2.95 -6.61
N LEU A 278 2.22 -1.63 -6.49
CA LEU A 278 1.27 -0.70 -7.10
C LEU A 278 1.95 -0.03 -8.29
N TRP A 279 1.33 -0.09 -9.46
CA TRP A 279 1.76 0.63 -10.65
C TRP A 279 0.78 1.73 -11.03
N ARG A 280 1.33 2.80 -11.60
CA ARG A 280 0.57 3.73 -12.43
C ARG A 280 0.86 3.47 -13.90
N VAL A 281 -0.20 3.41 -14.70
CA VAL A 281 -0.15 3.34 -16.15
C VAL A 281 -0.34 4.73 -16.75
N GLU A 282 0.37 5.01 -17.84
CA GLU A 282 0.26 6.24 -18.61
C GLU A 282 0.44 5.92 -20.09
N ASN A 283 -0.51 6.37 -20.92
CA ASN A 283 -0.44 6.14 -22.38
C ASN A 283 -0.24 4.64 -22.75
N GLY A 284 -0.83 3.73 -21.98
CA GLY A 284 -0.70 2.28 -22.17
C GLY A 284 0.68 1.71 -21.82
N LYS A 285 1.45 2.40 -20.97
CA LYS A 285 2.77 2.00 -20.48
C LYS A 285 2.87 2.13 -18.97
N ILE A 286 3.64 1.26 -18.33
CA ILE A 286 3.97 1.40 -16.91
C ILE A 286 4.87 2.62 -16.74
N ALA A 287 4.45 3.55 -15.88
CA ALA A 287 5.10 4.86 -15.74
C ALA A 287 5.62 5.14 -14.32
N GLU A 288 5.04 4.51 -13.30
CA GLU A 288 5.39 4.75 -11.89
C GLU A 288 5.11 3.50 -11.05
N HIS A 289 5.87 3.29 -9.98
CA HIS A 289 5.77 2.10 -9.15
C HIS A 289 6.10 2.34 -7.68
N TRP A 290 5.30 1.74 -6.81
CA TRP A 290 5.50 1.66 -5.36
C TRP A 290 5.42 0.21 -4.93
N ASP A 291 6.22 -0.18 -3.94
CA ASP A 291 6.16 -1.52 -3.37
C ASP A 291 6.21 -1.55 -1.86
N VAL A 292 5.69 -2.65 -1.33
CA VAL A 292 5.97 -3.15 0.01
C VAL A 292 6.35 -4.62 -0.11
N MET A 293 7.53 -4.97 0.41
CA MET A 293 8.02 -6.34 0.50
C MET A 293 8.03 -6.78 1.97
N GLU A 294 7.44 -7.93 2.26
CA GLU A 294 7.39 -8.50 3.60
C GLU A 294 7.81 -9.96 3.58
N THR A 295 8.81 -10.31 4.39
CA THR A 295 9.18 -11.72 4.59
C THR A 295 8.06 -12.44 5.33
N ILE A 296 7.56 -13.54 4.75
CA ILE A 296 6.48 -14.32 5.36
C ILE A 296 7.01 -15.00 6.63
N ALA A 297 6.31 -14.78 7.74
CA ALA A 297 6.69 -15.33 9.04
C ALA A 297 6.63 -16.87 9.06
N ASP A 298 7.39 -17.49 9.96
CA ASP A 298 7.34 -18.95 10.16
C ASP A 298 5.92 -19.38 10.58
N PRO A 299 5.34 -20.45 9.99
CA PRO A 299 4.00 -20.93 10.33
C PRO A 299 3.74 -21.16 11.82
N SER A 300 4.78 -21.45 12.60
CA SER A 300 4.66 -21.63 14.06
C SER A 300 4.35 -20.34 14.83
N THR A 301 4.49 -19.16 14.22
CA THR A 301 4.17 -17.86 14.85
C THR A 301 2.83 -17.30 14.42
N TRP A 302 2.17 -17.91 13.44
CA TRP A 302 0.91 -17.40 12.89
C TRP A 302 -0.19 -17.39 13.95
N GLN A 303 -1.00 -16.33 13.95
CA GLN A 303 -2.15 -16.18 14.84
C GLN A 303 -3.48 -16.56 14.18
N ASN A 304 -3.45 -16.89 12.89
CA ASN A 304 -4.57 -17.43 12.12
C ASN A 304 -4.06 -18.52 11.16
N ASP A 305 -4.98 -19.32 10.61
CA ASP A 305 -4.67 -20.42 9.68
C ASP A 305 -5.05 -20.08 8.22
N ASN A 306 -5.38 -18.81 7.92
CA ASN A 306 -5.88 -18.40 6.60
C ASN A 306 -4.76 -18.26 5.55
N GLY A 307 -3.52 -18.03 5.99
CA GLY A 307 -2.38 -17.79 5.12
C GLY A 307 -2.18 -16.30 4.79
N LYS A 308 -1.09 -15.97 4.09
CA LYS A 308 -0.74 -14.59 3.72
C LYS A 308 -1.50 -14.07 2.49
N PHE A 309 -2.11 -14.98 1.72
CA PHE A 309 -2.80 -14.73 0.46
C PHE A 309 -4.19 -15.33 0.51
#